data_AF-A0A1V5U7M8-F1
#
_entry.id   AF-A0A1V5U7M8-F1
#
_cell.length_a   1.000
_cell.length_b   1.000
_cell.length_c   1.000
_cell.angle_alpha   90.00
_cell.angle_beta   90.00
_cell.angle_gamma   90.00
#
_symmetry.space_group_name_H-M   'P 1'
#
loop_
_entity.id
_entity.type
_entity.pdbx_description
1 polymer ?
#
loop_
_entity_poly.entity_id
_entity_poly.type
_entity_poly.pdbx_seq_one_letter_code
_entity_poly.pdbx_strand_id
1 'polypeptide(L)'
;MLYGFNLYDHFADHGLNHSINILKILADLLEPKNENNVFLTSEEVYILACAIILHDIGMCGDAKINEVSRVRKYHGLISYNLLMNESENLIRNMITGNGKNGPLEKFMTEIALASKFHQKVGKLYGKPETKDQIELTTLEHDIKNVLGVEDPQRKHRLYKLASLLRVLDSADVQRDRVFDANVLKKQIEKNKKELAVLEKIIKHLATGINEIEIESSELITMLKTHPKELKDKINKVKKTIAGTDDGKDNEKVERINDLIDFIDKHNEVNIQEPQHYQKHMAVERVEIKNGTIELIPSSRQLTDEQQKIYPRLAQKEIKEEISRQFEVFIASGINFEEVKVRNVESYEEEKKFEVNGKDCFEGLKKHIQSDEFKNKLKQDLNIRIECKDFASTNIDNYYDNNERLLKKNVRLRIRNTGVKDYEECRICLKAPWKENKSVELEPLYYESKEPPETISYKVFKKYFGNKTKDFVDFEADFKKVCRVVTDRETQRLIIESLNDEDYLWSYEIEVSLDSINCYCNDGSKNGQKMAEYLEIEFENKICARNIYEKICETLSEFLMLKYQVRKLDNKTESKYRKCIELIKNAQKAIQ
;
A
#
# COMPACT_ATOMS: atom_id res chain seq x y z
N MET A 1 -8.70 4.13 32.81
CA MET A 1 -9.88 5.03 32.70
C MET A 1 -10.07 5.60 31.29
N LEU A 2 -9.02 5.71 30.45
CA LEU A 2 -9.13 6.29 29.09
C LEU A 2 -9.75 5.36 28.02
N TYR A 3 -9.51 4.06 28.06
CA TYR A 3 -9.95 3.10 27.03
C TYR A 3 -11.36 2.52 27.23
N GLY A 4 -12.22 3.21 27.96
CA GLY A 4 -13.58 2.76 28.28
C GLY A 4 -14.69 3.58 27.64
N PHE A 5 -14.35 4.65 26.91
CA PHE A 5 -15.30 5.59 26.33
C PHE A 5 -15.01 5.74 24.83
N ASN A 6 -15.38 4.73 24.04
CA ASN A 6 -15.60 4.98 22.62
C ASN A 6 -16.89 5.80 22.53
N LEU A 7 -16.81 7.12 22.30
CA LEU A 7 -18.01 7.93 22.09
C LEU A 7 -18.76 7.52 20.81
N TYR A 8 -18.07 6.84 19.88
CA TYR A 8 -18.66 6.24 18.71
C TYR A 8 -18.59 4.71 18.79
N ASP A 9 -19.74 4.07 18.99
CA ASP A 9 -19.91 2.61 18.99
C ASP A 9 -19.44 1.94 17.67
N HIS A 10 -19.19 2.76 16.64
CA HIS A 10 -18.77 2.34 15.30
C HIS A 10 -17.26 2.11 15.16
N PHE A 11 -16.42 2.55 16.11
CA PHE A 11 -14.96 2.33 16.13
C PHE A 11 -14.58 1.19 17.10
N ALA A 12 -15.21 0.03 16.92
CA ALA A 12 -15.07 -1.12 17.81
C ALA A 12 -13.65 -1.74 17.83
N ASP A 13 -12.76 -1.35 16.91
CA ASP A 13 -11.45 -1.94 16.69
C ASP A 13 -10.26 -1.10 17.22
N HIS A 14 -10.49 0.14 17.70
CA HIS A 14 -9.42 1.07 18.14
C HIS A 14 -9.29 1.22 19.67
N GLY A 15 -9.71 0.20 20.43
CA GLY A 15 -9.65 0.18 21.91
C GLY A 15 -8.31 -0.34 22.48
N LEU A 16 -8.25 -0.56 23.80
CA LEU A 16 -7.03 -1.03 24.50
C LEU A 16 -6.39 -2.29 23.89
N ASN A 17 -7.20 -3.17 23.30
CA ASN A 17 -6.72 -4.39 22.63
C ASN A 17 -5.81 -4.08 21.44
N HIS A 18 -6.08 -3.02 20.68
CA HIS A 18 -5.22 -2.54 19.58
C HIS A 18 -3.84 -2.21 20.10
N SER A 19 -3.75 -1.29 21.06
CA SER A 19 -2.48 -0.89 21.66
C SER A 19 -1.75 -2.08 22.30
N ILE A 20 -2.46 -3.00 22.96
CA ILE A 20 -1.87 -4.23 23.52
C ILE A 20 -1.25 -5.09 22.41
N ASN A 21 -1.91 -5.24 21.27
CA ASN A 21 -1.40 -6.06 20.17
C ASN A 21 -0.19 -5.43 19.50
N ILE A 22 -0.22 -4.12 19.24
CA ILE A 22 0.96 -3.41 18.76
C ILE A 22 2.13 -3.55 19.76
N LEU A 23 1.87 -3.45 21.07
CA LEU A 23 2.91 -3.65 22.09
C LEU A 23 3.49 -5.07 22.10
N LYS A 24 2.69 -6.11 21.84
CA LYS A 24 3.19 -7.49 21.66
C LYS A 24 4.11 -7.58 20.45
N ILE A 25 3.70 -6.98 19.31
CA ILE A 25 4.52 -6.94 18.09
C ILE A 25 5.83 -6.19 18.34
N LEU A 26 5.79 -5.07 19.07
CA LEU A 26 6.99 -4.35 19.49
C LEU A 26 7.89 -5.23 20.38
N ALA A 27 7.32 -5.95 21.34
CA ALA A 27 8.08 -6.85 22.21
C ALA A 27 8.79 -7.96 21.41
N ASP A 28 8.12 -8.59 20.44
CA ASP A 28 8.71 -9.58 19.54
C ASP A 28 9.84 -8.99 18.69
N LEU A 29 9.70 -7.74 18.25
CA LEU A 29 10.72 -7.02 17.49
C LEU A 29 11.96 -6.68 18.36
N LEU A 30 11.73 -6.36 19.63
CA LEU A 30 12.77 -6.01 20.61
C LEU A 30 13.44 -7.23 21.25
N GLU A 31 12.87 -8.43 21.10
CA GLU A 31 13.38 -9.64 21.74
C GLU A 31 14.86 -9.87 21.33
N PRO A 32 15.81 -9.83 22.29
CA PRO A 32 17.23 -9.79 21.98
C PRO A 32 17.69 -11.13 21.40
N LYS A 33 18.27 -11.10 20.20
CA LYS A 33 18.73 -12.32 19.50
C LYS A 33 20.23 -12.47 19.40
N ASN A 34 20.98 -11.38 19.57
CA ASN A 34 22.44 -11.30 19.73
C ASN A 34 22.75 -9.95 20.40
N GLU A 35 23.81 -9.88 21.21
CA GLU A 35 24.19 -8.69 22.01
C GLU A 35 24.37 -7.38 21.18
N ASN A 36 24.44 -7.50 19.85
CA ASN A 36 24.66 -6.40 18.91
C ASN A 36 23.40 -5.84 18.23
N ASN A 37 22.19 -6.31 18.55
CA ASN A 37 20.96 -5.93 17.84
C ASN A 37 20.11 -4.88 18.57
N VAL A 38 20.74 -4.01 19.37
CA VAL A 38 20.06 -2.92 20.09
C VAL A 38 19.96 -1.70 19.17
N PHE A 39 18.80 -1.52 18.53
CA PHE A 39 18.52 -0.37 17.67
C PHE A 39 17.62 0.69 18.34
N LEU A 40 17.09 0.40 19.54
CA LEU A 40 16.37 1.35 20.41
C LEU A 40 17.01 1.41 21.79
N THR A 41 17.21 2.63 22.28
CA THR A 41 17.56 2.89 23.68
C THR A 41 16.36 2.67 24.60
N SER A 42 16.58 2.50 25.91
CA SER A 42 15.48 2.38 26.87
C SER A 42 14.54 3.60 26.88
N GLU A 43 15.08 4.80 26.66
CA GLU A 43 14.26 6.01 26.51
C GLU A 43 13.38 5.93 25.27
N GLU A 44 13.92 5.48 24.13
CA GLU A 44 13.17 5.35 22.89
C GLU A 44 12.09 4.26 22.96
N VAL A 45 12.37 3.14 23.63
CA VAL A 45 11.37 2.10 23.92
C VAL A 45 10.23 2.67 24.76
N TYR A 46 10.55 3.46 25.79
CA TYR A 46 9.54 4.11 26.62
C TYR A 46 8.66 5.07 25.82
N ILE A 47 9.27 5.95 25.00
CA ILE A 47 8.54 6.91 24.15
C ILE A 47 7.63 6.17 23.17
N LEU A 48 8.14 5.14 22.50
CA LEU A 48 7.38 4.35 21.54
C LEU A 48 6.21 3.63 22.20
N ALA A 49 6.42 3.00 23.36
CA ALA A 49 5.35 2.33 24.09
C ALA A 49 4.24 3.32 24.52
N CYS A 50 4.60 4.50 25.00
CA CYS A 50 3.63 5.55 25.31
C CYS A 50 2.88 6.04 24.05
N ALA A 51 3.58 6.21 22.93
CA ALA A 51 2.94 6.60 21.66
C ALA A 51 1.98 5.51 21.15
N ILE A 52 2.35 4.23 21.23
CA ILE A 52 1.47 3.10 20.87
C ILE A 52 0.19 3.09 21.70
N ILE A 53 0.30 3.39 22.99
CA ILE A 53 -0.88 3.53 23.84
C ILE A 53 -1.69 4.73 23.30
N LEU A 54 -1.09 5.91 23.22
CA LEU A 54 -1.82 7.16 23.05
C LEU A 54 -2.19 7.54 21.60
N HIS A 55 -1.74 6.82 20.57
CA HIS A 55 -1.89 7.26 19.18
C HIS A 55 -3.34 7.39 18.70
N ASP A 56 -4.25 6.59 19.26
CA ASP A 56 -5.66 6.50 18.86
C ASP A 56 -6.63 7.14 19.86
N ILE A 57 -6.16 7.91 20.84
CA ILE A 57 -7.07 8.58 21.79
C ILE A 57 -8.05 9.54 21.09
N GLY A 58 -7.68 10.09 19.92
CA GLY A 58 -8.55 10.89 19.07
C GLY A 58 -9.74 10.11 18.48
N MET A 59 -9.67 8.78 18.42
CA MET A 59 -10.79 7.91 18.02
C MET A 59 -11.87 7.78 19.10
N CYS A 60 -11.54 8.10 20.36
CA CYS A 60 -12.51 8.14 21.45
C CYS A 60 -13.52 9.29 21.29
N GLY A 61 -13.24 10.23 20.40
CA GLY A 61 -14.15 11.28 19.92
C GLY A 61 -13.99 12.65 20.57
N ASP A 62 -14.33 13.68 19.82
CA ASP A 62 -14.64 15.02 20.30
C ASP A 62 -16.14 15.23 20.06
N ALA A 63 -16.92 15.51 21.11
CA ALA A 63 -18.36 15.77 21.02
C ALA A 63 -18.71 16.94 20.08
N LYS A 64 -17.72 17.71 19.61
CA LYS A 64 -17.87 18.79 18.63
C LYS A 64 -17.72 18.35 17.17
N ILE A 65 -17.21 17.15 16.90
CA ILE A 65 -17.02 16.62 15.54
C ILE A 65 -18.12 15.59 15.27
N ASN A 66 -19.15 15.99 14.52
CA ASN A 66 -20.29 15.10 14.23
C ASN A 66 -20.05 14.14 13.03
N GLU A 67 -18.91 14.24 12.35
CA GLU A 67 -18.57 13.42 11.16
C GLU A 67 -17.58 12.30 11.52
N VAL A 68 -18.08 11.06 11.54
CA VAL A 68 -17.29 9.83 11.81
C VAL A 68 -16.16 9.68 10.80
N SER A 69 -16.44 9.98 9.52
CA SER A 69 -15.44 9.96 8.44
C SER A 69 -14.26 10.90 8.69
N ARG A 70 -14.53 12.09 9.26
CA ARG A 70 -13.51 13.08 9.60
C ARG A 70 -12.67 12.65 10.78
N VAL A 71 -13.28 12.09 11.84
CA VAL A 71 -12.54 11.51 12.98
C VAL A 71 -11.59 10.42 12.50
N ARG A 72 -12.08 9.44 11.71
CA ARG A 72 -11.23 8.36 11.17
C ARG A 72 -10.07 8.91 10.33
N LYS A 73 -10.32 9.92 9.49
CA LYS A 73 -9.32 10.50 8.60
C LYS A 73 -8.25 11.32 9.33
N TYR A 74 -8.58 11.94 10.46
CA TYR A 74 -7.71 12.90 11.15
C TYR A 74 -7.40 12.54 12.61
N HIS A 75 -7.69 11.32 13.09
CA HIS A 75 -7.51 10.96 14.49
C HIS A 75 -6.08 11.13 15.02
N GLY A 76 -5.05 10.98 14.20
CA GLY A 76 -3.66 11.25 14.61
C GLY A 76 -3.46 12.73 14.97
N LEU A 77 -4.05 13.66 14.19
CA LEU A 77 -4.03 15.10 14.50
C LEU A 77 -4.86 15.41 15.74
N ILE A 78 -6.01 14.77 15.89
CA ILE A 78 -6.86 14.94 17.08
C ILE A 78 -6.11 14.44 18.33
N SER A 79 -5.51 13.24 18.28
CA SER A 79 -4.66 12.69 19.34
C SER A 79 -3.50 13.64 19.69
N TYR A 80 -2.82 14.19 18.69
CA TYR A 80 -1.76 15.18 18.91
C TYR A 80 -2.27 16.41 19.68
N ASN A 81 -3.40 16.97 19.25
CA ASN A 81 -3.99 18.13 19.91
C ASN A 81 -4.37 17.80 21.36
N LEU A 82 -5.03 16.67 21.60
CA LEU A 82 -5.40 16.19 22.94
C LEU A 82 -4.18 16.05 23.88
N LEU A 83 -3.03 15.64 23.34
CA LEU A 83 -1.79 15.48 24.12
C LEU A 83 -1.09 16.83 24.38
N MET A 84 -1.15 17.76 23.43
CA MET A 84 -0.41 19.02 23.48
C MET A 84 -1.19 20.18 24.12
N ASN A 85 -2.52 20.19 24.06
CA ASN A 85 -3.34 21.32 24.53
C ASN A 85 -3.53 21.30 26.06
N GLU A 86 -3.07 22.34 26.76
CA GLU A 86 -3.21 22.45 28.22
C GLU A 86 -4.67 22.70 28.67
N SER A 87 -5.52 23.23 27.80
CA SER A 87 -6.95 23.47 28.07
C SER A 87 -7.77 22.17 28.20
N GLU A 88 -7.25 21.05 27.68
CA GLU A 88 -7.79 19.68 27.85
C GLU A 88 -7.07 18.93 28.97
N ASN A 89 -6.66 19.70 30.00
CA ASN A 89 -6.01 19.27 31.23
C ASN A 89 -6.60 18.01 31.86
N LEU A 90 -7.88 17.68 31.66
CA LEU A 90 -8.49 16.49 32.26
C LEU A 90 -7.83 15.19 31.78
N ILE A 91 -7.65 15.01 30.46
CA ILE A 91 -7.04 13.80 29.89
C ILE A 91 -5.55 13.76 30.25
N ARG A 92 -4.83 14.87 30.06
CA ARG A 92 -3.41 14.96 30.41
C ARG A 92 -3.16 14.72 31.91
N ASN A 93 -3.98 15.28 32.80
CA ASN A 93 -3.88 15.04 34.25
C ASN A 93 -4.29 13.61 34.64
N MET A 94 -5.24 13.00 33.93
CA MET A 94 -5.59 11.58 34.09
C MET A 94 -4.48 10.64 33.63
N ILE A 95 -3.72 10.99 32.59
CA ILE A 95 -2.59 10.20 32.11
C ILE A 95 -1.35 10.40 33.00
N THR A 96 -1.04 11.64 33.39
CA THR A 96 0.18 12.01 34.15
C THR A 96 0.03 11.92 35.68
N GLY A 97 -1.18 11.70 36.19
CA GLY A 97 -1.44 11.49 37.61
C GLY A 97 -1.13 12.69 38.51
N ASN A 98 -1.56 13.90 38.12
CA ASN A 98 -1.28 15.18 38.81
C ASN A 98 0.22 15.54 38.96
N GLY A 99 1.15 14.73 38.44
CA GLY A 99 2.58 14.98 38.53
C GLY A 99 3.11 15.74 37.31
N LYS A 100 3.17 17.09 37.40
CA LYS A 100 3.70 17.97 36.34
C LYS A 100 5.19 17.77 35.98
N ASN A 101 5.86 16.75 36.52
CA ASN A 101 7.31 16.50 36.36
C ASN A 101 7.66 15.01 36.13
N GLY A 102 6.70 14.18 35.67
CA GLY A 102 6.93 12.75 35.43
C GLY A 102 7.70 12.45 34.13
N PRO A 103 8.24 11.22 33.95
CA PRO A 103 8.92 10.80 32.72
C PRO A 103 8.06 10.94 31.45
N LEU A 104 6.73 10.79 31.57
CA LEU A 104 5.79 10.99 30.48
C LEU A 104 5.77 12.45 30.00
N GLU A 105 5.76 13.40 30.93
CA GLU A 105 5.72 14.84 30.64
C GLU A 105 7.04 15.29 29.96
N LYS A 106 8.18 14.75 30.40
CA LYS A 106 9.50 14.99 29.79
C LYS A 106 9.51 14.70 28.28
N PHE A 107 8.77 13.69 27.84
CA PHE A 107 8.76 13.22 26.45
C PHE A 107 7.43 13.46 25.73
N MET A 108 6.53 14.26 26.30
CA MET A 108 5.17 14.41 25.77
C MET A 108 5.16 14.90 24.32
N THR A 109 6.05 15.85 23.99
CA THR A 109 6.18 16.35 22.62
C THR A 109 6.56 15.24 21.64
N GLU A 110 7.51 14.38 22.00
CA GLU A 110 7.92 13.27 21.15
C GLU A 110 6.83 12.22 20.99
N ILE A 111 6.14 11.90 22.08
CA ILE A 111 5.00 10.98 22.10
C ILE A 111 3.88 11.51 21.20
N ALA A 112 3.55 12.79 21.33
CA ALA A 112 2.49 13.43 20.56
C ALA A 112 2.84 13.49 19.06
N LEU A 113 4.08 13.84 18.71
CA LEU A 113 4.51 13.88 17.31
C LEU A 113 4.56 12.46 16.70
N ALA A 114 5.10 11.46 17.39
CA ALA A 114 5.04 10.08 16.92
C ALA A 114 3.59 9.61 16.71
N SER A 115 2.70 9.96 17.66
CA SER A 115 1.26 9.70 17.57
C SER A 115 0.60 10.44 16.40
N LYS A 116 0.97 11.69 16.11
CA LYS A 116 0.42 12.45 14.98
C LYS A 116 0.68 11.76 13.64
N PHE A 117 1.91 11.28 13.47
CA PHE A 117 2.43 10.82 12.19
C PHE A 117 2.38 9.30 11.98
N HIS A 118 1.75 8.55 12.90
CA HIS A 118 1.41 7.15 12.64
C HIS A 118 0.41 7.00 11.48
N GLN A 119 -0.45 8.00 11.27
CA GLN A 119 -1.42 7.96 10.18
C GLN A 119 -0.76 8.23 8.83
N LYS A 120 -1.18 7.49 7.80
CA LYS A 120 -0.72 7.68 6.41
C LYS A 120 -1.01 9.08 5.85
N VAL A 121 -2.02 9.77 6.39
CA VAL A 121 -2.39 11.15 5.98
C VAL A 121 -1.34 12.17 6.42
N GLY A 122 -0.63 11.92 7.53
CA GLY A 122 0.54 12.68 7.95
C GLY A 122 1.78 12.21 7.18
N LYS A 123 2.35 13.07 6.34
CA LYS A 123 3.61 12.78 5.66
C LYS A 123 4.79 13.00 6.60
N LEU A 124 5.74 12.07 6.61
CA LEU A 124 7.01 12.26 7.34
C LEU A 124 7.93 13.26 6.59
N TYR A 125 7.91 13.23 5.26
CA TYR A 125 8.77 14.02 4.37
C TYR A 125 7.99 14.62 3.18
N GLY A 126 8.56 15.63 2.51
CA GLY A 126 8.06 16.17 1.24
C GLY A 126 7.01 17.28 1.39
N LYS A 127 6.31 17.60 0.29
CA LYS A 127 5.23 18.60 0.26
C LYS A 127 3.86 17.94 0.44
N PRO A 128 2.89 18.59 1.10
CA PRO A 128 1.50 18.15 1.09
C PRO A 128 0.97 18.12 -0.36
N GLU A 129 0.22 17.08 -0.72
CA GLU A 129 -0.22 16.78 -2.09
C GLU A 129 -1.53 17.49 -2.47
N THR A 130 -2.36 17.89 -1.52
CA THR A 130 -3.70 18.46 -1.82
C THR A 130 -4.06 19.66 -0.93
N LYS A 131 -4.98 20.52 -1.40
CA LYS A 131 -5.50 21.65 -0.62
C LYS A 131 -6.28 21.20 0.64
N ASP A 132 -6.88 20.00 0.63
CA ASP A 132 -7.56 19.42 1.81
C ASP A 132 -6.58 18.82 2.85
N GLN A 133 -5.27 18.78 2.54
CA GLN A 133 -4.18 18.42 3.45
C GLN A 133 -3.51 19.66 4.09
N ILE A 134 -4.03 20.88 3.86
CA ILE A 134 -3.43 22.12 4.40
C ILE A 134 -3.46 22.17 5.94
N GLU A 135 -4.32 21.39 6.60
CA GLU A 135 -4.32 21.23 8.07
C GLU A 135 -3.29 20.20 8.59
N LEU A 136 -2.65 19.43 7.71
CA LEU A 136 -1.65 18.41 8.04
C LEU A 136 -0.27 18.82 7.52
N THR A 137 0.53 19.36 8.43
CA THR A 137 1.96 19.61 8.26
C THR A 137 2.75 18.31 8.10
N THR A 138 3.99 18.37 7.60
CA THR A 138 4.89 17.20 7.61
C THR A 138 5.61 17.07 8.94
N LEU A 139 6.09 15.87 9.29
CA LEU A 139 6.88 15.70 10.51
C LEU A 139 8.12 16.58 10.48
N GLU A 140 8.75 16.72 9.30
CA GLU A 140 9.86 17.65 9.11
C GLU A 140 9.51 19.10 9.51
N HIS A 141 8.34 19.57 9.07
CA HIS A 141 7.86 20.91 9.36
C HIS A 141 7.54 21.08 10.85
N ASP A 142 6.88 20.10 11.46
CA ASP A 142 6.53 20.16 12.90
C ASP A 142 7.76 20.07 13.79
N ILE A 143 8.74 19.24 13.46
CA ILE A 143 10.03 19.20 14.16
C ILE A 143 10.66 20.59 14.14
N LYS A 144 10.71 21.23 12.96
CA LYS A 144 11.31 22.57 12.81
C LYS A 144 10.58 23.63 13.63
N ASN A 145 9.24 23.61 13.63
CA ASN A 145 8.44 24.64 14.29
C ASN A 145 8.29 24.43 15.80
N VAL A 146 8.12 23.18 16.24
CA VAL A 146 7.83 22.84 17.64
C VAL A 146 9.11 22.72 18.46
N LEU A 147 10.19 22.19 17.86
CA LEU A 147 11.45 21.99 18.59
C LEU A 147 12.44 23.14 18.45
N GLY A 148 12.17 24.12 17.58
CA GLY A 148 12.84 25.43 17.52
C GLY A 148 14.33 25.43 17.12
N VAL A 149 15.03 24.30 17.15
CA VAL A 149 16.45 24.15 16.77
C VAL A 149 16.69 22.75 16.18
N GLU A 150 17.55 22.67 15.16
CA GLU A 150 18.02 21.44 14.51
C GLU A 150 18.86 20.57 15.46
N ASP A 151 18.26 19.95 16.49
CA ASP A 151 18.89 18.80 17.15
C ASP A 151 18.79 17.60 16.20
N PRO A 152 19.88 17.20 15.52
CA PRO A 152 19.82 16.16 14.50
C PRO A 152 19.55 14.79 15.13
N GLN A 153 19.97 14.58 16.38
CA GLN A 153 19.73 13.33 17.10
C GLN A 153 18.26 13.21 17.51
N ARG A 154 17.65 14.29 18.00
CA ARG A 154 16.22 14.32 18.32
C ARG A 154 15.34 14.23 17.06
N LYS A 155 15.75 14.88 15.96
CA LYS A 155 15.11 14.73 14.64
C LYS A 155 15.15 13.26 14.19
N HIS A 156 16.33 12.65 14.17
CA HIS A 156 16.51 11.25 13.79
C HIS A 156 15.70 10.30 14.68
N ARG A 157 15.72 10.52 16.00
CA ARG A 157 14.90 9.77 16.97
C ARG A 157 13.42 9.83 16.60
N LEU A 158 12.87 11.00 16.34
CA LEU A 158 11.45 11.15 16.00
C LEU A 158 11.07 10.44 14.70
N TYR A 159 11.90 10.54 13.67
CA TYR A 159 11.68 9.77 12.45
C TYR A 159 11.69 8.28 12.70
N LYS A 160 12.66 7.79 13.48
CA LYS A 160 12.77 6.38 13.85
C LYS A 160 11.50 5.89 14.57
N LEU A 161 11.04 6.63 15.58
CA LEU A 161 9.88 6.25 16.39
C LEU A 161 8.58 6.31 15.60
N ALA A 162 8.35 7.38 14.83
CA ALA A 162 7.15 7.50 13.99
C ALA A 162 7.13 6.43 12.89
N SER A 163 8.27 6.14 12.26
CA SER A 163 8.38 5.11 11.23
C SER A 163 8.11 3.70 11.79
N LEU A 164 8.65 3.39 12.96
CA LEU A 164 8.35 2.13 13.65
C LEU A 164 6.86 2.02 14.00
N LEU A 165 6.27 3.06 14.57
CA LEU A 165 4.85 3.04 14.92
C LEU A 165 3.96 2.79 13.70
N ARG A 166 4.25 3.41 12.54
CA ARG A 166 3.52 3.17 11.29
C ARG A 166 3.55 1.71 10.83
N VAL A 167 4.73 1.08 10.91
CA VAL A 167 4.89 -0.33 10.51
C VAL A 167 4.22 -1.26 11.52
N LEU A 168 4.37 -0.99 12.82
CA LEU A 168 3.78 -1.81 13.89
C LEU A 168 2.24 -1.72 13.86
N ASP A 169 1.68 -0.52 13.65
CA ASP A 169 0.24 -0.30 13.48
C ASP A 169 -0.28 -0.99 12.21
N SER A 170 0.44 -0.89 11.08
CA SER A 170 0.10 -1.61 9.84
C SER A 170 0.21 -3.14 9.99
N ALA A 171 0.99 -3.63 10.95
CA ALA A 171 1.14 -5.04 11.25
C ALA A 171 0.08 -5.56 12.25
N ASP A 172 -0.69 -4.68 12.90
CA ASP A 172 -1.85 -5.08 13.69
C ASP A 172 -3.03 -5.44 12.79
N VAL A 173 -2.92 -6.58 12.10
CA VAL A 173 -3.95 -7.13 11.22
C VAL A 173 -4.57 -8.39 11.82
N GLN A 174 -4.50 -8.55 13.15
CA GLN A 174 -4.86 -9.81 13.82
C GLN A 174 -6.37 -9.96 14.01
N ARG A 175 -6.85 -11.21 14.09
CA ARG A 175 -8.27 -11.55 14.17
C ARG A 175 -8.96 -11.08 15.44
N ASP A 176 -8.26 -11.02 16.56
CA ASP A 176 -8.80 -10.56 17.84
C ASP A 176 -9.27 -9.09 17.81
N ARG A 177 -8.98 -8.36 16.73
CA ARG A 177 -9.61 -7.09 16.34
C ARG A 177 -11.08 -7.19 15.98
N VAL A 178 -11.55 -8.34 15.51
CA VAL A 178 -12.94 -8.54 15.06
C VAL A 178 -13.75 -9.12 16.21
N PHE A 179 -14.47 -8.24 16.93
CA PHE A 179 -15.03 -8.55 18.25
C PHE A 179 -16.09 -9.67 18.26
N ASP A 180 -16.77 -10.00 17.16
CA ASP A 180 -17.61 -11.20 17.03
C ASP A 180 -18.05 -11.35 15.56
N ALA A 181 -17.91 -12.55 14.98
CA ALA A 181 -18.45 -12.84 13.65
C ALA A 181 -19.97 -12.61 13.58
N ASN A 182 -20.69 -12.81 14.69
CA ASN A 182 -22.11 -12.52 14.80
C ASN A 182 -22.41 -11.01 14.84
N VAL A 183 -21.53 -10.20 15.42
CA VAL A 183 -21.67 -8.73 15.41
C VAL A 183 -21.45 -8.21 13.99
N LEU A 184 -20.43 -8.71 13.28
CA LEU A 184 -20.24 -8.38 11.86
C LEU A 184 -21.44 -8.81 11.02
N LYS A 185 -21.96 -10.04 11.21
CA LYS A 185 -23.15 -10.50 10.49
C LYS A 185 -24.38 -9.62 10.79
N LYS A 186 -24.60 -9.26 12.05
CA LYS A 186 -25.68 -8.33 12.45
C LYS A 186 -25.48 -6.94 11.85
N GLN A 187 -24.24 -6.45 11.79
CA GLN A 187 -23.90 -5.17 11.20
C GLN A 187 -24.12 -5.20 9.68
N ILE A 188 -23.72 -6.27 8.99
CA ILE A 188 -24.00 -6.49 7.56
C ILE A 188 -25.51 -6.55 7.32
N GLU A 189 -26.26 -7.31 8.12
CA GLU A 189 -27.72 -7.38 8.00
C GLU A 189 -28.40 -6.03 8.28
N LYS A 190 -27.90 -5.27 9.27
CA LYS A 190 -28.33 -3.91 9.55
C LYS A 190 -28.03 -2.98 8.37
N ASN A 191 -26.81 -3.01 7.84
CA ASN A 191 -26.40 -2.24 6.67
C ASN A 191 -27.25 -2.61 5.45
N LYS A 192 -27.51 -3.90 5.19
CA LYS A 192 -28.40 -4.35 4.09
C LYS A 192 -29.83 -3.82 4.26
N LYS A 193 -30.38 -3.86 5.48
CA LYS A 193 -31.72 -3.32 5.79
C LYS A 193 -31.78 -1.80 5.66
N GLU A 194 -30.78 -1.10 6.19
CA GLU A 194 -30.64 0.35 6.04
C GLU A 194 -30.52 0.69 4.56
N LEU A 195 -29.65 0.03 3.80
CA LEU A 195 -29.48 0.23 2.36
C LEU A 195 -30.79 0.01 1.58
N ALA A 196 -31.59 -1.01 1.92
CA ALA A 196 -32.90 -1.22 1.29
C ALA A 196 -33.94 -0.14 1.64
N VAL A 197 -33.93 0.38 2.87
CA VAL A 197 -34.76 1.54 3.27
C VAL A 197 -34.27 2.80 2.54
N LEU A 198 -32.96 2.96 2.44
CA LEU A 198 -32.28 4.07 1.83
C LEU A 198 -32.54 4.13 0.30
N GLU A 199 -32.52 2.98 -0.39
CA GLU A 199 -32.92 2.87 -1.80
C GLU A 199 -34.37 3.32 -2.05
N LYS A 200 -35.28 3.01 -1.11
CA LYS A 200 -36.68 3.46 -1.19
C LYS A 200 -36.79 4.98 -1.02
N ILE A 201 -36.01 5.56 -0.12
CA ILE A 201 -35.95 7.02 0.10
C ILE A 201 -35.43 7.72 -1.16
N ILE A 202 -34.35 7.22 -1.79
CA ILE A 202 -33.85 7.77 -3.07
C ILE A 202 -34.93 7.73 -4.15
N LYS A 203 -35.61 6.60 -4.32
CA LYS A 203 -36.68 6.49 -5.31
C LYS A 203 -37.76 7.55 -5.07
N HIS A 204 -38.13 7.77 -3.81
CA HIS A 204 -39.11 8.77 -3.43
C HIS A 204 -38.63 10.22 -3.65
N LEU A 205 -37.39 10.53 -3.27
CA LEU A 205 -36.80 11.87 -3.46
C LEU A 205 -36.58 12.19 -4.94
N ALA A 206 -36.08 11.23 -5.73
CA ALA A 206 -35.87 11.38 -7.17
C ALA A 206 -37.18 11.64 -7.92
N THR A 207 -38.28 10.98 -7.54
CA THR A 207 -39.61 11.28 -8.11
C THR A 207 -40.13 12.69 -7.79
N GLY A 208 -39.59 13.34 -6.75
CA GLY A 208 -39.94 14.70 -6.38
C GLY A 208 -39.08 15.78 -7.04
N ILE A 209 -38.01 15.41 -7.74
CA ILE A 209 -37.04 16.32 -8.38
C ILE A 209 -36.98 15.98 -9.88
N ASN A 210 -37.98 16.42 -10.64
CA ASN A 210 -38.10 16.18 -12.09
C ASN A 210 -36.95 16.78 -12.95
N GLU A 211 -35.97 17.46 -12.34
CA GLU A 211 -34.84 18.13 -13.00
C GLU A 211 -33.54 17.31 -12.93
N ILE A 212 -33.53 16.19 -12.20
CA ILE A 212 -32.42 15.23 -12.25
C ILE A 212 -32.71 14.28 -13.42
N GLU A 213 -32.03 14.48 -14.56
CA GLU A 213 -32.13 13.61 -15.76
C GLU A 213 -31.61 12.16 -15.54
N ILE A 214 -31.24 11.81 -14.32
CA ILE A 214 -30.69 10.50 -13.96
C ILE A 214 -31.85 9.62 -13.49
N GLU A 215 -32.06 8.48 -14.16
CA GLU A 215 -33.07 7.52 -13.75
C GLU A 215 -32.81 7.01 -12.32
N SER A 216 -33.86 6.64 -11.59
CA SER A 216 -33.74 6.15 -10.21
C SER A 216 -32.87 4.90 -10.09
N SER A 217 -32.85 4.07 -11.13
CA SER A 217 -31.99 2.89 -11.30
C SER A 217 -30.50 3.27 -11.41
N GLU A 218 -30.20 4.31 -12.17
CA GLU A 218 -28.86 4.85 -12.35
C GLU A 218 -28.36 5.56 -11.08
N LEU A 219 -29.21 6.32 -10.39
CA LEU A 219 -28.92 6.91 -9.06
C LEU A 219 -28.55 5.84 -8.03
N ILE A 220 -29.29 4.74 -7.95
CA ILE A 220 -29.00 3.62 -7.03
C ILE A 220 -27.69 2.94 -7.41
N THR A 221 -27.45 2.76 -8.70
CA THR A 221 -26.20 2.18 -9.19
C THR A 221 -25.02 3.09 -8.82
N MET A 222 -25.13 4.40 -9.11
CA MET A 222 -24.12 5.40 -8.75
C MET A 222 -23.95 5.55 -7.24
N LEU A 223 -24.98 5.36 -6.42
CA LEU A 223 -24.83 5.37 -4.96
C LEU A 223 -23.93 4.22 -4.50
N LYS A 224 -24.10 3.05 -5.11
CA LYS A 224 -23.32 1.84 -4.81
C LYS A 224 -21.90 1.92 -5.36
N THR A 225 -21.72 2.49 -6.55
CA THR A 225 -20.47 2.40 -7.31
C THR A 225 -19.67 3.71 -7.37
N HIS A 226 -20.33 4.86 -7.38
CA HIS A 226 -19.74 6.18 -7.61
C HIS A 226 -20.35 7.29 -6.72
N PRO A 227 -20.41 7.12 -5.39
CA PRO A 227 -21.14 8.04 -4.51
C PRO A 227 -20.58 9.47 -4.52
N LYS A 228 -19.26 9.64 -4.74
CA LYS A 228 -18.65 10.97 -4.90
C LYS A 228 -19.08 11.66 -6.19
N GLU A 229 -19.09 10.93 -7.32
CA GLU A 229 -19.56 11.46 -8.61
C GLU A 229 -21.05 11.80 -8.55
N LEU A 230 -21.83 10.96 -7.86
CA LEU A 230 -23.25 11.19 -7.60
C LEU A 230 -23.46 12.50 -6.82
N LYS A 231 -22.71 12.68 -5.72
CA LYS A 231 -22.73 13.91 -4.91
C LYS A 231 -22.34 15.13 -5.75
N ASP A 232 -21.34 15.02 -6.62
CA ASP A 232 -20.91 16.11 -7.50
C ASP A 232 -22.00 16.47 -8.54
N LYS A 233 -22.65 15.47 -9.15
CA LYS A 233 -23.78 15.67 -10.06
C LYS A 233 -24.96 16.36 -9.35
N ILE A 234 -25.31 15.89 -8.15
CA ILE A 234 -26.40 16.47 -7.34
C ILE A 234 -26.07 17.90 -6.90
N ASN A 235 -24.82 18.16 -6.49
CA ASN A 235 -24.36 19.51 -6.14
C ASN A 235 -24.40 20.47 -7.34
N LYS A 236 -24.16 19.97 -8.55
CA LYS A 236 -24.31 20.76 -9.78
C LYS A 236 -25.76 21.13 -10.03
N VAL A 237 -26.69 20.19 -9.86
CA VAL A 237 -28.14 20.42 -9.95
C VAL A 237 -28.60 21.42 -8.88
N LYS A 238 -28.14 21.28 -7.63
CA LYS A 238 -28.40 22.22 -6.54
C LYS A 238 -28.04 23.66 -6.91
N LYS A 239 -26.87 23.87 -7.52
CA LYS A 239 -26.40 25.20 -7.95
C LYS A 239 -27.26 25.79 -9.06
N THR A 240 -27.79 24.97 -9.96
CA THR A 240 -28.71 25.40 -11.02
C THR A 240 -30.04 25.86 -10.44
N ILE A 241 -30.59 25.12 -9.48
CA ILE A 241 -31.86 25.43 -8.81
C ILE A 241 -31.75 26.65 -7.89
N ALA A 242 -30.63 26.81 -7.18
CA ALA A 242 -30.42 27.97 -6.30
C ALA A 242 -30.22 29.31 -7.05
N GLY A 243 -30.11 29.28 -8.38
CA GLY A 243 -29.97 30.46 -9.24
C GLY A 243 -31.30 31.04 -9.74
N THR A 244 -32.44 30.41 -9.45
CA THR A 244 -33.78 30.87 -9.83
C THR A 244 -34.50 31.44 -8.60
N ASP A 245 -34.81 32.74 -8.64
CA ASP A 245 -35.12 33.57 -7.46
C ASP A 245 -36.61 33.54 -7.05
N ASP A 246 -37.22 32.35 -7.03
CA ASP A 246 -38.63 32.15 -6.68
C ASP A 246 -38.71 31.16 -5.50
N GLY A 247 -39.15 31.60 -4.32
CA GLY A 247 -39.16 30.85 -3.05
C GLY A 247 -39.84 29.46 -3.00
N LYS A 248 -40.29 28.90 -4.13
CA LYS A 248 -40.64 27.48 -4.33
C LYS A 248 -39.41 26.56 -4.44
N ASP A 249 -38.22 27.10 -4.66
CA ASP A 249 -36.99 26.32 -4.79
C ASP A 249 -36.38 25.91 -3.43
N ASN A 250 -36.84 26.48 -2.31
CA ASN A 250 -36.35 26.14 -0.97
C ASN A 250 -36.65 24.68 -0.58
N GLU A 251 -37.85 24.17 -0.84
CA GLU A 251 -38.21 22.77 -0.52
C GLU A 251 -37.45 21.77 -1.41
N LYS A 252 -37.17 22.15 -2.67
CA LYS A 252 -36.34 21.35 -3.58
C LYS A 252 -34.88 21.31 -3.10
N VAL A 253 -34.32 22.46 -2.71
CA VAL A 253 -32.96 22.57 -2.17
C VAL A 253 -32.83 21.79 -0.86
N GLU A 254 -33.84 21.80 0.00
CA GLU A 254 -33.90 21.00 1.22
C GLU A 254 -33.88 19.50 0.92
N ARG A 255 -34.72 19.01 -0.01
CA ARG A 255 -34.70 17.61 -0.46
C ARG A 255 -33.37 17.19 -1.10
N ILE A 256 -32.69 18.12 -1.78
CA ILE A 256 -31.35 17.87 -2.33
C ILE A 256 -30.30 17.82 -1.21
N ASN A 257 -30.42 18.64 -0.18
CA ASN A 257 -29.56 18.55 1.01
C ASN A 257 -29.76 17.22 1.72
N ASP A 258 -31.00 16.78 1.89
CA ASP A 258 -31.31 15.46 2.46
C ASP A 258 -30.65 14.33 1.66
N LEU A 259 -30.64 14.44 0.33
CA LEU A 259 -29.99 13.47 -0.55
C LEU A 259 -28.45 13.52 -0.45
N ILE A 260 -27.87 14.70 -0.24
CA ILE A 260 -26.42 14.87 -0.02
C ILE A 260 -26.01 14.28 1.33
N ASP A 261 -26.71 14.66 2.40
CA ASP A 261 -26.47 14.15 3.76
C ASP A 261 -26.66 12.62 3.80
N PHE A 262 -27.62 12.11 3.04
CA PHE A 262 -27.81 10.70 2.80
C PHE A 262 -26.61 10.04 2.13
N ILE A 263 -26.05 10.63 1.06
CA ILE A 263 -24.90 10.07 0.35
C ILE A 263 -23.68 10.05 1.29
N ASP A 264 -23.54 11.08 2.13
CA ASP A 264 -22.49 11.15 3.13
C ASP A 264 -22.66 10.06 4.20
N LYS A 265 -23.87 9.86 4.71
CA LYS A 265 -24.15 8.78 5.67
C LYS A 265 -23.96 7.39 5.05
N HIS A 266 -24.36 7.18 3.81
CA HIS A 266 -24.13 5.92 3.09
C HIS A 266 -22.64 5.69 2.84
N ASN A 267 -21.89 6.74 2.49
CA ASN A 267 -20.44 6.68 2.43
C ASN A 267 -19.86 6.29 3.78
N GLU A 268 -20.32 6.85 4.90
CA GLU A 268 -19.85 6.48 6.23
C GLU A 268 -20.11 5.01 6.58
N VAL A 269 -21.26 4.46 6.18
CA VAL A 269 -21.60 3.04 6.36
C VAL A 269 -20.78 2.12 5.45
N ASN A 270 -20.52 2.52 4.20
CA ASN A 270 -19.63 1.79 3.28
C ASN A 270 -18.13 1.95 3.61
N ILE A 271 -17.75 3.07 4.25
CA ILE A 271 -16.40 3.35 4.81
C ILE A 271 -16.11 2.42 6.00
N GLN A 272 -17.10 1.71 6.55
CA GLN A 272 -16.84 0.51 7.33
C GLN A 272 -16.41 -0.62 6.39
N GLU A 273 -15.23 -0.44 5.79
CA GLU A 273 -14.67 -1.29 4.74
C GLU A 273 -14.82 -2.75 5.13
N PRO A 274 -15.66 -3.53 4.42
CA PRO A 274 -15.66 -4.99 4.55
C PRO A 274 -14.23 -5.51 4.46
N GLN A 275 -13.43 -4.91 3.56
CA GLN A 275 -12.01 -5.23 3.34
C GLN A 275 -11.14 -5.08 4.59
N HIS A 276 -11.36 -4.04 5.42
CA HIS A 276 -10.61 -3.82 6.66
C HIS A 276 -10.85 -4.96 7.66
N TYR A 277 -12.11 -5.25 7.99
CA TYR A 277 -12.46 -6.34 8.89
C TYR A 277 -12.07 -7.72 8.34
N GLN A 278 -12.16 -7.92 7.03
CA GLN A 278 -11.82 -9.18 6.39
C GLN A 278 -10.32 -9.47 6.38
N LYS A 279 -9.47 -8.43 6.27
CA LYS A 279 -8.02 -8.57 6.49
C LYS A 279 -7.74 -9.07 7.90
N HIS A 280 -8.38 -8.47 8.91
CA HIS A 280 -8.27 -8.93 10.30
C HIS A 280 -8.76 -10.37 10.47
N MET A 281 -9.90 -10.75 9.88
CA MET A 281 -10.40 -12.13 9.93
C MET A 281 -9.47 -13.15 9.28
N ALA A 282 -8.69 -12.72 8.27
CA ALA A 282 -7.83 -13.60 7.50
C ALA A 282 -6.51 -13.92 8.16
N VAL A 283 -6.06 -13.11 9.12
CA VAL A 283 -4.81 -13.32 9.84
C VAL A 283 -5.12 -13.62 11.30
N GLU A 284 -4.90 -14.87 11.71
CA GLU A 284 -5.14 -15.30 13.08
C GLU A 284 -4.24 -14.56 14.07
N ARG A 285 -2.96 -14.39 13.71
CA ARG A 285 -1.97 -13.59 14.47
C ARG A 285 -0.77 -13.21 13.61
N VAL A 286 0.01 -12.23 14.07
CA VAL A 286 1.30 -11.84 13.49
C VAL A 286 2.41 -12.21 14.46
N GLU A 287 3.49 -12.80 13.94
CA GLU A 287 4.71 -13.11 14.71
C GLU A 287 5.91 -12.41 14.06
N ILE A 288 6.80 -11.81 14.86
CA ILE A 288 8.07 -11.27 14.35
C ILE A 288 9.22 -12.16 14.78
N LYS A 289 9.98 -12.71 13.82
CA LYS A 289 11.14 -13.56 14.08
C LYS A 289 12.30 -13.18 13.18
N ASN A 290 13.40 -12.68 13.77
CA ASN A 290 14.65 -12.37 13.07
C ASN A 290 14.41 -11.36 11.93
N GLY A 291 13.72 -10.25 12.23
CA GLY A 291 13.34 -9.28 11.19
C GLY A 291 12.30 -9.78 10.18
N THR A 292 11.88 -11.05 10.25
CA THR A 292 10.77 -11.57 9.43
C THR A 292 9.45 -11.30 10.12
N ILE A 293 8.54 -10.57 9.46
CA ILE A 293 7.14 -10.44 9.86
C ILE A 293 6.37 -11.59 9.21
N GLU A 294 5.86 -12.50 10.02
CA GLU A 294 5.10 -13.67 9.56
C GLU A 294 3.62 -13.53 9.91
N LEU A 295 2.78 -13.45 8.88
CA LEU A 295 1.32 -13.46 8.98
C LEU A 295 0.82 -14.91 9.01
N ILE A 296 0.07 -15.29 10.04
CA ILE A 296 -0.47 -16.64 10.17
C ILE A 296 -1.92 -16.64 9.70
N PRO A 297 -2.26 -17.33 8.60
CA PRO A 297 -3.63 -17.37 8.09
C PRO A 297 -4.61 -17.95 9.11
N SER A 298 -5.81 -17.39 9.18
CA SER A 298 -6.95 -17.95 9.90
C SER A 298 -7.52 -19.15 9.14
N SER A 299 -7.79 -20.23 9.87
CA SER A 299 -8.40 -21.45 9.33
C SER A 299 -9.93 -21.45 9.38
N ARG A 300 -10.55 -20.42 9.96
CA ARG A 300 -12.00 -20.37 10.19
C ARG A 300 -12.68 -19.42 9.20
N GLN A 301 -13.84 -19.83 8.68
CA GLN A 301 -14.81 -18.97 7.99
C GLN A 301 -14.38 -18.39 6.63
N LEU A 302 -13.29 -18.87 6.04
CA LEU A 302 -12.81 -18.43 4.71
C LEU A 302 -12.67 -19.62 3.77
N THR A 303 -13.00 -19.42 2.48
CA THR A 303 -12.74 -20.41 1.42
C THR A 303 -11.23 -20.55 1.16
N ASP A 304 -10.82 -21.63 0.49
CA ASP A 304 -9.40 -21.89 0.15
C ASP A 304 -8.76 -20.75 -0.65
N GLU A 305 -9.53 -20.04 -1.46
CA GLU A 305 -9.05 -18.90 -2.24
C GLU A 305 -8.88 -17.65 -1.37
N GLN A 306 -9.83 -17.41 -0.47
CA GLN A 306 -9.78 -16.31 0.49
C GLN A 306 -8.60 -16.42 1.46
N GLN A 307 -8.31 -17.64 1.94
CA GLN A 307 -7.15 -17.92 2.79
C GLN A 307 -5.81 -17.64 2.09
N LYS A 308 -5.78 -17.62 0.74
CA LYS A 308 -4.58 -17.29 -0.05
C LYS A 308 -4.49 -15.81 -0.39
N ILE A 309 -5.62 -15.15 -0.65
CA ILE A 309 -5.66 -13.76 -1.11
C ILE A 309 -5.58 -12.77 0.06
N TYR A 310 -6.36 -12.97 1.12
CA TYR A 310 -6.54 -11.93 2.14
C TYR A 310 -5.29 -11.67 3.00
N PRO A 311 -4.55 -12.71 3.44
CA PRO A 311 -3.28 -12.46 4.11
C PRO A 311 -2.25 -11.77 3.19
N ARG A 312 -2.34 -11.93 1.86
CA ARG A 312 -1.46 -11.24 0.90
C ARG A 312 -1.79 -9.75 0.78
N LEU A 313 -3.05 -9.34 0.98
CA LEU A 313 -3.41 -7.92 1.09
C LEU A 313 -2.70 -7.28 2.28
N ALA A 314 -2.80 -7.90 3.46
CA ALA A 314 -2.09 -7.44 4.65
C ALA A 314 -0.57 -7.45 4.46
N GLN A 315 -0.02 -8.52 3.87
CA GLN A 315 1.41 -8.61 3.53
C GLN A 315 1.86 -7.44 2.68
N LYS A 316 1.09 -7.09 1.65
CA LYS A 316 1.38 -5.98 0.76
C LYS A 316 1.39 -4.64 1.49
N GLU A 317 0.39 -4.37 2.31
CA GLU A 317 0.29 -3.10 3.03
C GLU A 317 1.46 -2.88 3.99
N ILE A 318 1.87 -3.94 4.69
CA ILE A 318 3.05 -3.91 5.57
C ILE A 318 4.32 -3.69 4.72
N LYS A 319 4.49 -4.41 3.60
CA LYS A 319 5.64 -4.22 2.69
C LYS A 319 5.71 -2.78 2.16
N GLU A 320 4.60 -2.24 1.66
CA GLU A 320 4.53 -0.86 1.16
C GLU A 320 4.86 0.14 2.26
N GLU A 321 4.38 -0.09 3.49
CA GLU A 321 4.67 0.80 4.60
C GLU A 321 6.14 0.75 5.00
N ILE A 322 6.75 -0.43 5.06
CA ILE A 322 8.19 -0.58 5.30
C ILE A 322 8.98 0.15 4.20
N SER A 323 8.56 0.04 2.93
CA SER A 323 9.25 0.70 1.80
C SER A 323 9.20 2.21 1.86
N ARG A 324 8.10 2.79 2.34
CA ARG A 324 8.02 4.24 2.56
C ARG A 324 9.00 4.74 3.62
N GLN A 325 9.40 3.89 4.57
CA GLN A 325 10.27 4.24 5.69
C GLN A 325 11.71 3.74 5.55
N PHE A 326 12.07 3.26 4.36
CA PHE A 326 13.33 2.62 4.08
C PHE A 326 14.56 3.40 4.58
N GLU A 327 14.65 4.68 4.22
CA GLU A 327 15.83 5.51 4.54
C GLU A 327 16.03 5.65 6.06
N VAL A 328 14.92 5.72 6.81
CA VAL A 328 14.95 5.79 8.27
C VAL A 328 15.45 4.48 8.86
N PHE A 329 14.98 3.34 8.35
CA PHE A 329 15.37 2.03 8.87
C PHE A 329 16.83 1.73 8.63
N ILE A 330 17.38 2.02 7.44
CA ILE A 330 18.83 1.90 7.20
C ILE A 330 19.61 2.79 8.15
N ALA A 331 19.26 4.08 8.25
CA ALA A 331 19.98 5.02 9.10
C ALA A 331 19.93 4.62 10.57
N SER A 332 18.89 3.88 10.98
CA SER A 332 18.65 3.43 12.35
C SER A 332 19.17 2.02 12.65
N GLY A 333 19.75 1.32 11.66
CA GLY A 333 20.17 -0.08 11.80
C GLY A 333 19.01 -1.06 12.02
N ILE A 334 17.78 -0.69 11.64
CA ILE A 334 16.59 -1.53 11.74
C ILE A 334 16.51 -2.35 10.46
N ASN A 335 16.52 -3.68 10.58
CA ASN A 335 16.44 -4.58 9.44
C ASN A 335 15.19 -5.45 9.50
N PHE A 336 14.24 -5.18 8.59
CA PHE A 336 13.18 -6.13 8.27
C PHE A 336 13.70 -7.03 7.14
N GLU A 337 13.82 -8.32 7.40
CA GLU A 337 14.35 -9.29 6.42
C GLU A 337 13.29 -9.63 5.38
N GLU A 338 12.07 -9.94 5.82
CA GLU A 338 10.99 -10.43 4.96
C GLU A 338 9.62 -10.13 5.60
N VAL A 339 8.59 -9.88 4.78
CA VAL A 339 7.19 -10.02 5.20
C VAL A 339 6.60 -11.20 4.44
N LYS A 340 6.11 -12.21 5.15
CA LYS A 340 5.57 -13.44 4.52
C LYS A 340 4.27 -13.89 5.15
N VAL A 341 3.54 -14.70 4.40
CA VAL A 341 2.35 -15.40 4.88
C VAL A 341 2.72 -16.87 5.10
N ARG A 342 2.45 -17.41 6.29
CA ARG A 342 2.76 -18.80 6.63
C ARG A 342 2.02 -19.75 5.70
N ASN A 343 2.75 -20.73 5.16
CA ASN A 343 2.24 -21.75 4.24
C ASN A 343 1.65 -21.21 2.93
N VAL A 344 1.88 -19.94 2.59
CA VAL A 344 1.50 -19.37 1.30
C VAL A 344 2.77 -18.96 0.58
N GLU A 345 3.04 -19.63 -0.54
CA GLU A 345 4.20 -19.34 -1.36
C GLU A 345 4.05 -17.97 -2.04
N SER A 346 5.08 -17.13 -1.93
CA SER A 346 5.18 -15.91 -2.72
C SER A 346 5.72 -16.29 -4.10
N TYR A 347 4.91 -16.06 -5.12
CA TYR A 347 5.32 -16.19 -6.51
C TYR A 347 4.82 -14.99 -7.31
N GLU A 348 5.62 -14.60 -8.27
CA GLU A 348 5.27 -13.61 -9.29
C GLU A 348 4.53 -14.33 -10.42
N GLU A 349 3.41 -13.77 -10.83
CA GLU A 349 2.61 -14.26 -11.95
C GLU A 349 2.35 -13.07 -12.88
N GLU A 350 2.97 -13.11 -14.06
CA GLU A 350 2.93 -12.02 -15.02
C GLU A 350 2.78 -12.55 -16.47
N LYS A 351 2.16 -11.76 -17.36
CA LYS A 351 2.21 -11.98 -18.81
C LYS A 351 2.96 -10.83 -19.46
N LYS A 352 3.84 -11.13 -20.42
CA LYS A 352 4.69 -10.13 -21.09
C LYS A 352 4.50 -10.13 -22.59
N PHE A 353 4.55 -8.95 -23.18
CA PHE A 353 4.53 -8.75 -24.62
C PHE A 353 5.58 -7.73 -25.01
N GLU A 354 6.29 -8.01 -26.10
CA GLU A 354 7.18 -7.07 -26.77
C GLU A 354 6.38 -6.22 -27.74
N VAL A 355 6.62 -4.92 -27.73
CA VAL A 355 5.91 -3.93 -28.56
C VAL A 355 6.83 -3.51 -29.71
N ASN A 356 6.38 -3.72 -30.95
CA ASN A 356 7.18 -3.37 -32.13
C ASN A 356 7.01 -1.89 -32.48
N GLY A 357 8.05 -1.10 -32.18
CA GLY A 357 8.18 0.29 -32.62
C GLY A 357 7.58 1.32 -31.65
N LYS A 358 8.21 2.50 -31.63
CA LYS A 358 7.87 3.60 -30.72
C LYS A 358 6.46 4.15 -30.95
N ASP A 359 6.02 4.24 -32.20
CA ASP A 359 4.68 4.74 -32.53
C ASP A 359 3.58 3.81 -31.97
N CYS A 360 3.78 2.50 -32.04
CA CYS A 360 2.86 1.52 -31.44
C CYS A 360 2.85 1.65 -29.92
N PHE A 361 4.01 1.85 -29.29
CA PHE A 361 4.12 2.02 -27.84
C PHE A 361 3.42 3.30 -27.35
N GLU A 362 3.64 4.43 -28.00
CA GLU A 362 2.95 5.69 -27.66
C GLU A 362 1.44 5.60 -27.91
N GLY A 363 1.02 4.93 -28.98
CA GLY A 363 -0.38 4.65 -29.25
C GLY A 363 -1.02 3.73 -28.20
N LEU A 364 -0.28 2.74 -27.70
CA LEU A 364 -0.73 1.83 -26.65
C LEU A 364 -0.86 2.54 -25.32
N LYS A 365 0.15 3.33 -24.94
CA LYS A 365 0.16 4.18 -23.75
C LYS A 365 -1.07 5.08 -23.67
N LYS A 366 -1.34 5.85 -24.75
CA LYS A 366 -2.53 6.72 -24.83
C LYS A 366 -3.84 5.94 -24.69
N HIS A 367 -3.90 4.73 -25.25
CA HIS A 367 -5.13 3.94 -25.21
C HIS A 367 -5.39 3.33 -23.83
N ILE A 368 -4.37 2.77 -23.17
CA ILE A 368 -4.49 2.24 -21.80
C ILE A 368 -4.91 3.34 -20.82
N GLN A 369 -4.50 4.58 -21.06
CA GLN A 369 -4.92 5.74 -20.26
C GLN A 369 -6.32 6.26 -20.61
N SER A 370 -6.92 5.83 -21.73
CA SER A 370 -8.20 6.34 -22.23
C SER A 370 -9.42 5.81 -21.48
N ASP A 371 -10.49 6.62 -21.43
CA ASP A 371 -11.77 6.21 -20.85
C ASP A 371 -12.46 5.12 -21.68
N GLU A 372 -12.22 5.08 -23.00
CA GLU A 372 -12.72 4.03 -23.89
C GLU A 372 -12.25 2.64 -23.44
N PHE A 373 -10.95 2.50 -23.18
CA PHE A 373 -10.35 1.26 -22.68
C PHE A 373 -10.93 0.85 -21.32
N LYS A 374 -11.01 1.81 -20.38
CA LYS A 374 -11.57 1.58 -19.04
C LYS A 374 -13.04 1.16 -19.11
N ASN A 375 -13.84 1.83 -19.92
CA ASN A 375 -15.27 1.54 -20.07
C ASN A 375 -15.50 0.17 -20.73
N LYS A 376 -14.67 -0.20 -21.72
CA LYS A 376 -14.74 -1.52 -22.33
C LYS A 376 -14.43 -2.63 -21.33
N LEU A 377 -13.36 -2.49 -20.53
CA LEU A 377 -13.06 -3.47 -19.48
C LEU A 377 -14.18 -3.58 -18.45
N LYS A 378 -14.78 -2.46 -18.03
CA LYS A 378 -15.94 -2.46 -17.12
C LYS A 378 -17.11 -3.24 -17.72
N GLN A 379 -17.42 -3.04 -19.01
CA GLN A 379 -18.52 -3.71 -19.72
C GLN A 379 -18.27 -5.22 -19.89
N ASP A 380 -17.08 -5.59 -20.39
CA ASP A 380 -16.78 -6.99 -20.74
C ASP A 380 -16.61 -7.90 -19.50
N LEU A 381 -16.24 -7.31 -18.36
CA LEU A 381 -15.88 -8.05 -17.16
C LEU A 381 -16.88 -7.88 -15.99
N ASN A 382 -17.84 -6.96 -16.09
CA ASN A 382 -18.80 -6.59 -15.02
C ASN A 382 -18.10 -6.27 -13.69
N ILE A 383 -17.12 -5.38 -13.74
CA ILE A 383 -16.29 -4.99 -12.59
C ILE A 383 -16.18 -3.47 -12.50
N ARG A 384 -16.00 -2.95 -11.28
CA ARG A 384 -15.54 -1.56 -11.11
C ARG A 384 -14.03 -1.51 -11.27
N ILE A 385 -13.54 -0.53 -12.01
CA ILE A 385 -12.10 -0.32 -12.24
C ILE A 385 -11.72 1.08 -11.79
N GLU A 386 -10.80 1.18 -10.83
CA GLU A 386 -10.04 2.40 -10.54
C GLU A 386 -8.64 2.26 -11.17
N CYS A 387 -8.16 3.32 -11.80
CA CYS A 387 -6.83 3.38 -12.41
C CYS A 387 -5.96 4.37 -11.65
N LYS A 388 -4.78 3.94 -11.23
CA LYS A 388 -3.76 4.81 -10.64
C LYS A 388 -2.49 4.75 -11.46
N ASP A 389 -2.06 5.92 -11.96
CA ASP A 389 -0.91 6.04 -12.83
C ASP A 389 0.35 6.39 -12.02
N PHE A 390 1.44 5.69 -12.30
CA PHE A 390 2.73 5.90 -11.67
C PHE A 390 3.83 5.87 -12.72
N ALA A 391 4.83 6.73 -12.55
CA ALA A 391 6.05 6.70 -13.34
C ALA A 391 7.23 6.37 -12.43
N SER A 392 8.09 5.49 -12.89
CA SER A 392 9.32 5.10 -12.17
C SER A 392 10.46 4.83 -13.14
N THR A 393 11.68 5.05 -12.69
CA THR A 393 12.88 4.57 -13.38
C THR A 393 13.53 3.49 -12.53
N ASN A 394 13.62 2.28 -13.08
CA ASN A 394 14.28 1.14 -12.46
C ASN A 394 15.67 0.96 -13.07
N ILE A 395 16.70 0.92 -12.22
CA ILE A 395 18.07 0.60 -12.61
C ILE A 395 18.44 -0.73 -11.99
N ASP A 396 18.43 -1.78 -12.80
CA ASP A 396 18.81 -3.14 -12.41
C ASP A 396 20.28 -3.39 -12.74
N ASN A 397 21.10 -3.62 -11.72
CA ASN A 397 22.47 -4.11 -11.87
C ASN A 397 22.46 -5.61 -11.62
N TYR A 398 22.78 -6.40 -12.65
CA TYR A 398 22.77 -7.87 -12.54
C TYR A 398 24.16 -8.40 -12.21
N TYR A 399 24.18 -9.41 -11.34
CA TYR A 399 25.39 -10.01 -10.83
C TYR A 399 25.42 -11.50 -11.16
N ASP A 400 26.57 -11.96 -11.61
CA ASP A 400 26.92 -13.36 -11.82
C ASP A 400 28.46 -13.45 -11.79
N ASN A 401 29.05 -14.60 -12.04
CA ASN A 401 30.49 -14.66 -12.28
C ASN A 401 30.82 -15.16 -13.69
N ASN A 402 32.10 -15.12 -14.05
CA ASN A 402 32.57 -15.56 -15.37
C ASN A 402 32.32 -17.06 -15.62
N GLU A 403 32.05 -17.84 -14.56
CA GLU A 403 31.83 -19.28 -14.58
C GLU A 403 30.33 -19.65 -14.56
N ARG A 404 29.42 -18.66 -14.51
CA ARG A 404 27.96 -18.82 -14.37
C ARG A 404 27.55 -19.64 -13.15
N LEU A 405 27.97 -19.16 -11.99
CA LEU A 405 27.67 -19.72 -10.68
C LEU A 405 26.19 -19.87 -10.38
N LEU A 406 25.38 -18.91 -10.84
CA LEU A 406 23.94 -18.97 -10.64
C LEU A 406 23.37 -20.11 -11.47
N LYS A 407 22.63 -21.01 -10.81
CA LYS A 407 21.95 -22.11 -11.49
C LYS A 407 21.06 -21.60 -12.62
N LYS A 408 20.77 -22.48 -13.58
CA LYS A 408 19.95 -22.14 -14.75
C LYS A 408 18.66 -21.40 -14.33
N ASN A 409 18.45 -20.23 -14.92
CA ASN A 409 17.31 -19.31 -14.68
C ASN A 409 17.32 -18.56 -13.33
N VAL A 410 18.35 -18.71 -12.51
CA VAL A 410 18.52 -17.90 -11.29
C VAL A 410 19.17 -16.56 -11.65
N ARG A 411 18.68 -15.47 -11.07
CA ARG A 411 19.11 -14.10 -11.37
C ARG A 411 19.29 -13.32 -10.08
N LEU A 412 20.50 -12.83 -9.84
CA LEU A 412 20.80 -11.90 -8.75
C LEU A 412 20.89 -10.48 -9.32
N ARG A 413 20.19 -9.54 -8.70
CA ARG A 413 20.27 -8.11 -9.04
C ARG A 413 20.24 -7.22 -7.82
N ILE A 414 20.79 -6.02 -7.95
CA ILE A 414 20.47 -4.88 -7.09
C ILE A 414 19.70 -3.88 -7.95
N ARG A 415 18.48 -3.56 -7.53
CA ARG A 415 17.55 -2.64 -8.17
C ARG A 415 17.52 -1.33 -7.41
N ASN A 416 17.78 -0.24 -8.12
CA ASN A 416 17.48 1.10 -7.66
C ASN A 416 16.21 1.58 -8.37
N THR A 417 15.16 1.88 -7.61
CA THR A 417 13.89 2.39 -8.14
C THR A 417 13.74 3.85 -7.74
N GLY A 418 13.73 4.75 -8.73
CA GLY A 418 13.41 6.15 -8.54
C GLY A 418 11.95 6.42 -8.87
N VAL A 419 11.19 6.94 -7.90
CA VAL A 419 9.84 7.49 -8.08
C VAL A 419 9.90 8.97 -7.69
N LYS A 420 8.98 9.79 -8.19
CA LYS A 420 8.96 11.27 -8.03
C LYS A 420 9.30 11.78 -6.61
N ASP A 421 8.97 11.03 -5.56
CA ASP A 421 9.11 11.43 -4.16
C ASP A 421 9.94 10.47 -3.30
N TYR A 422 10.49 9.37 -3.85
CA TYR A 422 11.33 8.45 -3.09
C TYR A 422 12.28 7.63 -3.99
N GLU A 423 13.42 7.23 -3.42
CA GLU A 423 14.35 6.27 -4.03
C GLU A 423 14.44 5.03 -3.15
N GLU A 424 14.40 3.86 -3.76
CA GLU A 424 14.49 2.58 -3.08
C GLU A 424 15.61 1.72 -3.66
N CYS A 425 16.35 1.01 -2.81
CA CYS A 425 17.40 0.08 -3.23
C CYS A 425 17.14 -1.32 -2.65
N ARG A 426 16.91 -2.30 -3.53
CA ARG A 426 16.62 -3.70 -3.16
C ARG A 426 17.62 -4.66 -3.78
N ILE A 427 18.01 -5.66 -3.04
CA ILE A 427 18.70 -6.84 -3.58
C ILE A 427 17.62 -7.89 -3.89
N CYS A 428 17.59 -8.44 -5.11
CA CYS A 428 16.56 -9.39 -5.54
C CYS A 428 17.21 -10.65 -6.08
N LEU A 429 16.68 -11.81 -5.68
CA LEU A 429 17.02 -13.09 -6.29
C LEU A 429 15.76 -13.69 -6.91
N LYS A 430 15.74 -13.78 -8.24
CA LYS A 430 14.67 -14.47 -8.98
C LYS A 430 15.12 -15.87 -9.34
N ALA A 431 14.32 -16.87 -8.99
CA ALA A 431 14.55 -18.26 -9.34
C ALA A 431 13.30 -18.87 -10.00
N PRO A 432 13.46 -19.84 -10.92
CA PRO A 432 12.32 -20.51 -11.53
C PRO A 432 11.50 -21.27 -10.45
N TRP A 433 10.19 -21.12 -10.50
CA TRP A 433 9.24 -21.96 -9.78
C TRP A 433 8.44 -22.78 -10.80
N LYS A 434 7.61 -23.73 -10.33
CA LYS A 434 6.72 -24.58 -11.17
C LYS A 434 6.08 -23.77 -12.33
N GLU A 435 5.81 -24.42 -13.46
CA GLU A 435 5.33 -23.85 -14.74
C GLU A 435 4.92 -22.36 -14.76
N ASN A 436 5.73 -21.53 -15.43
CA ASN A 436 5.54 -20.09 -15.72
C ASN A 436 5.53 -19.15 -14.51
N LYS A 437 5.97 -19.62 -13.33
CA LYS A 437 6.12 -18.80 -12.12
C LYS A 437 7.59 -18.58 -11.78
N SER A 438 7.90 -17.44 -11.17
CA SER A 438 9.16 -17.17 -10.48
C SER A 438 8.92 -17.03 -8.98
N VAL A 439 9.84 -17.58 -8.18
CA VAL A 439 9.98 -17.14 -6.80
C VAL A 439 10.93 -15.95 -6.82
N GLU A 440 10.45 -14.80 -6.36
CA GLU A 440 11.29 -13.66 -6.04
C GLU A 440 11.56 -13.68 -4.54
N LEU A 441 12.79 -14.01 -4.15
CA LEU A 441 13.25 -13.78 -2.80
C LEU A 441 13.73 -12.33 -2.75
N GLU A 442 12.92 -11.49 -2.10
CA GLU A 442 13.24 -10.09 -1.82
C GLU A 442 13.55 -9.95 -0.33
N PRO A 443 14.82 -9.86 0.06
CA PRO A 443 15.18 -9.05 1.21
C PRO A 443 14.59 -7.67 1.00
N LEU A 444 13.93 -7.11 2.02
CA LEU A 444 13.19 -5.86 1.84
C LEU A 444 14.13 -4.74 1.35
N TYR A 445 15.42 -4.72 1.75
CA TYR A 445 16.37 -3.71 1.27
C TYR A 445 17.84 -4.12 1.20
N TYR A 446 18.61 -3.39 0.37
CA TYR A 446 20.07 -3.45 0.32
C TYR A 446 20.71 -2.28 1.10
N GLU A 447 21.80 -2.57 1.82
CA GLU A 447 22.41 -1.66 2.81
C GLU A 447 23.08 -0.39 2.24
N SER A 448 23.25 -0.29 0.91
CA SER A 448 23.87 0.86 0.24
C SER A 448 23.05 1.33 -0.96
N LYS A 449 22.94 2.65 -1.18
CA LYS A 449 22.34 3.20 -2.39
C LYS A 449 23.20 2.98 -3.63
N GLU A 450 24.53 2.90 -3.47
CA GLU A 450 25.44 2.62 -4.58
C GLU A 450 25.62 1.10 -4.75
N PRO A 451 25.25 0.53 -5.91
CA PRO A 451 25.44 -0.89 -6.18
C PRO A 451 26.94 -1.17 -6.35
N PRO A 452 27.52 -2.14 -5.61
CA PRO A 452 28.95 -2.43 -5.69
C PRO A 452 29.31 -3.09 -7.02
N GLU A 453 30.59 -3.07 -7.40
CA GLU A 453 31.07 -3.85 -8.56
C GLU A 453 31.08 -5.36 -8.29
N THR A 454 31.17 -5.74 -7.02
CA THR A 454 31.14 -7.14 -6.56
C THR A 454 30.23 -7.33 -5.36
N ILE A 455 29.50 -8.43 -5.34
CA ILE A 455 28.76 -8.90 -4.15
C ILE A 455 29.51 -10.11 -3.62
N SER A 456 29.97 -10.04 -2.37
CA SER A 456 30.64 -11.17 -1.76
C SER A 456 29.66 -12.32 -1.45
N TYR A 457 30.13 -13.57 -1.46
CA TYR A 457 29.31 -14.71 -1.06
C TYR A 457 28.78 -14.55 0.38
N LYS A 458 29.57 -13.92 1.26
CA LYS A 458 29.16 -13.61 2.64
C LYS A 458 27.94 -12.68 2.69
N VAL A 459 27.92 -11.64 1.85
CA VAL A 459 26.77 -10.73 1.73
C VAL A 459 25.57 -11.45 1.12
N PHE A 460 25.78 -12.26 0.09
CA PHE A 460 24.73 -13.11 -0.49
C PHE A 460 24.10 -14.03 0.57
N LYS A 461 24.91 -14.71 1.37
CA LYS A 461 24.45 -15.59 2.47
C LYS A 461 23.76 -14.82 3.60
N LYS A 462 24.20 -13.59 3.92
CA LYS A 462 23.51 -12.70 4.87
C LYS A 462 22.06 -12.46 4.45
N TYR A 463 21.82 -12.20 3.16
CA TYR A 463 20.50 -11.82 2.65
C TYR A 463 19.59 -13.00 2.30
N PHE A 464 20.15 -14.13 1.84
CA PHE A 464 19.35 -15.28 1.38
C PHE A 464 19.46 -16.52 2.29
N GLY A 465 20.20 -16.40 3.40
CA GLY A 465 20.28 -17.39 4.46
C GLY A 465 20.80 -18.76 4.01
N ASN A 466 20.22 -19.83 4.56
CA ASN A 466 20.66 -21.20 4.26
C ASN A 466 20.16 -21.74 2.91
N LYS A 467 19.26 -21.02 2.23
CA LYS A 467 18.74 -21.40 0.90
C LYS A 467 19.75 -21.14 -0.22
N THR A 468 20.89 -20.50 0.05
CA THR A 468 21.90 -20.16 -0.96
C THR A 468 22.40 -21.37 -1.77
N LYS A 469 22.49 -22.55 -1.15
CA LYS A 469 22.90 -23.80 -1.82
C LYS A 469 21.91 -24.26 -2.91
N ASP A 470 20.67 -23.79 -2.83
CA ASP A 470 19.66 -24.07 -3.84
C ASP A 470 19.90 -23.25 -5.12
N PHE A 471 20.68 -22.17 -5.04
CA PHE A 471 20.82 -21.16 -6.09
C PHE A 471 22.20 -21.09 -6.75
N VAL A 472 23.24 -21.57 -6.08
CA VAL A 472 24.62 -21.61 -6.61
C VAL A 472 25.20 -23.01 -6.55
N ASP A 473 26.19 -23.28 -7.41
CA ASP A 473 26.90 -24.56 -7.43
C ASP A 473 28.11 -24.59 -6.48
N PHE A 474 28.75 -23.45 -6.20
CA PHE A 474 29.84 -23.30 -5.22
C PHE A 474 29.89 -21.89 -4.61
N GLU A 475 30.65 -21.74 -3.52
CA GLU A 475 30.79 -20.45 -2.81
C GLU A 475 31.84 -19.57 -3.49
N ALA A 476 31.41 -18.50 -4.18
CA ALA A 476 32.30 -17.47 -4.70
C ALA A 476 31.59 -16.12 -4.85
N ASP A 477 32.37 -15.07 -5.08
CA ASP A 477 31.88 -13.70 -5.23
C ASP A 477 31.29 -13.45 -6.62
N PHE A 478 30.26 -12.61 -6.68
CA PHE A 478 29.55 -12.25 -7.90
C PHE A 478 30.05 -10.90 -8.42
N LYS A 479 30.29 -10.80 -9.72
CA LYS A 479 30.65 -9.58 -10.43
C LYS A 479 29.45 -9.00 -11.15
N LYS A 480 29.41 -7.68 -11.27
CA LYS A 480 28.43 -7.00 -12.11
C LYS A 480 28.62 -7.37 -13.57
N VAL A 481 27.58 -7.90 -14.22
CA VAL A 481 27.63 -8.38 -15.61
C VAL A 481 27.00 -7.40 -16.57
N CYS A 482 25.83 -6.87 -16.22
CA CYS A 482 25.11 -5.93 -17.04
C CYS A 482 24.24 -4.99 -16.21
N ARG A 483 23.81 -3.91 -16.85
CA ARG A 483 22.89 -2.94 -16.30
C ARG A 483 21.69 -2.80 -17.23
N VAL A 484 20.49 -2.85 -16.67
CA VAL A 484 19.23 -2.61 -17.40
C VAL A 484 18.57 -1.39 -16.78
N VAL A 485 18.29 -0.39 -17.59
CA VAL A 485 17.53 0.80 -17.19
C VAL A 485 16.15 0.69 -17.81
N THR A 486 15.12 0.79 -16.99
CA THR A 486 13.72 0.70 -17.43
C THR A 486 12.98 1.94 -16.96
N ASP A 487 12.56 2.76 -17.92
CA ASP A 487 11.56 3.79 -17.67
C ASP A 487 10.20 3.13 -17.76
N ARG A 488 9.51 3.07 -16.63
CA ARG A 488 8.27 2.33 -16.44
C ARG A 488 7.12 3.28 -16.17
N GLU A 489 6.08 3.14 -16.97
CA GLU A 489 4.77 3.73 -16.71
C GLU A 489 3.81 2.62 -16.29
N THR A 490 3.20 2.79 -15.13
CA THR A 490 2.37 1.78 -14.49
C THR A 490 0.96 2.30 -14.34
N GLN A 491 -0.01 1.51 -14.77
CA GLN A 491 -1.41 1.69 -14.43
C GLN A 491 -1.84 0.53 -13.53
N ARG A 492 -2.20 0.84 -12.28
CA ARG A 492 -2.80 -0.15 -11.37
C ARG A 492 -4.29 -0.22 -11.62
N LEU A 493 -4.77 -1.39 -11.99
CA LEU A 493 -6.19 -1.70 -12.14
C LEU A 493 -6.71 -2.27 -10.82
N ILE A 494 -7.47 -1.47 -10.10
CA ILE A 494 -8.18 -1.93 -8.90
C ILE A 494 -9.57 -2.36 -9.32
N ILE A 495 -9.85 -3.65 -9.16
CA ILE A 495 -10.99 -4.35 -9.75
C ILE A 495 -11.95 -4.75 -8.64
N GLU A 496 -13.17 -4.19 -8.62
CA GLU A 496 -14.21 -4.63 -7.70
C GLU A 496 -15.18 -5.58 -8.38
N SER A 497 -15.23 -6.84 -7.91
CA SER A 497 -16.20 -7.83 -8.41
C SER A 497 -17.61 -7.44 -7.96
N LEU A 498 -18.53 -7.31 -8.93
CA LEU A 498 -19.94 -7.02 -8.68
C LEU A 498 -20.81 -8.29 -8.62
N ASN A 499 -20.23 -9.46 -8.89
CA ASN A 499 -20.96 -10.73 -9.03
C ASN A 499 -21.02 -11.57 -7.74
N ASP A 500 -20.26 -11.21 -6.70
CA ASP A 500 -20.37 -11.89 -5.41
C ASP A 500 -21.37 -11.14 -4.53
N GLU A 501 -22.56 -11.73 -4.34
CA GLU A 501 -23.68 -11.18 -3.53
C GLU A 501 -23.30 -10.87 -2.07
N ASP A 502 -22.12 -11.30 -1.63
CA ASP A 502 -21.74 -11.17 -0.24
C ASP A 502 -20.69 -10.09 0.05
N TYR A 503 -19.79 -9.69 -0.86
CA TYR A 503 -18.73 -8.73 -0.51
C TYR A 503 -18.06 -8.00 -1.71
N LEU A 504 -17.86 -6.68 -1.58
CA LEU A 504 -17.07 -5.85 -2.51
C LEU A 504 -15.55 -6.04 -2.29
N TRP A 505 -14.88 -6.77 -3.18
CA TRP A 505 -13.43 -7.04 -3.10
C TRP A 505 -12.65 -6.25 -4.13
N SER A 506 -11.58 -5.57 -3.72
CA SER A 506 -10.61 -4.99 -4.65
C SER A 506 -9.53 -6.02 -5.00
N TYR A 507 -9.56 -6.55 -6.23
CA TYR A 507 -8.41 -7.23 -6.82
C TYR A 507 -7.47 -6.20 -7.44
N GLU A 508 -6.18 -6.54 -7.55
CA GLU A 508 -5.21 -5.65 -8.18
C GLU A 508 -4.38 -6.36 -9.22
N ILE A 509 -4.41 -5.79 -10.43
CA ILE A 509 -3.55 -6.15 -11.55
C ILE A 509 -2.75 -4.90 -11.92
N GLU A 510 -1.44 -5.07 -12.08
CA GLU A 510 -0.56 -3.99 -12.51
C GLU A 510 -0.28 -4.12 -14.00
N VAL A 511 -0.56 -3.07 -14.77
CA VAL A 511 -0.24 -2.97 -16.19
C VAL A 511 0.94 -2.01 -16.33
N SER A 512 2.10 -2.53 -16.75
CA SER A 512 3.32 -1.73 -16.89
C SER A 512 3.72 -1.62 -18.35
N LEU A 513 3.95 -0.40 -18.85
CA LEU A 513 4.64 -0.12 -20.10
C LEU A 513 6.10 0.23 -19.80
N ASP A 514 7.01 -0.51 -20.41
CA ASP A 514 8.44 -0.43 -20.13
C ASP A 514 9.23 0.00 -21.38
N SER A 515 9.96 1.10 -21.26
CA SER A 515 11.03 1.48 -22.19
C SER A 515 12.36 1.03 -21.62
N ILE A 516 13.01 0.08 -22.28
CA ILE A 516 14.11 -0.70 -21.70
C ILE A 516 15.39 -0.45 -22.46
N ASN A 517 16.42 0.01 -21.74
CA ASN A 517 17.76 0.22 -22.24
C ASN A 517 18.73 -0.76 -21.58
N CYS A 518 19.43 -1.57 -22.38
CA CYS A 518 20.38 -2.55 -21.90
C CYS A 518 21.82 -2.06 -22.09
N TYR A 519 22.65 -2.22 -21.06
CA TYR A 519 24.04 -1.79 -21.04
C TYR A 519 24.96 -2.95 -20.64
N CYS A 520 26.06 -3.13 -21.37
CA CYS A 520 27.10 -4.08 -20.98
C CYS A 520 28.04 -3.44 -19.94
N ASN A 521 28.58 -4.24 -19.02
CA ASN A 521 29.65 -3.76 -18.15
C ASN A 521 30.99 -3.79 -18.93
N ASP A 522 31.48 -2.62 -19.32
CA ASP A 522 32.77 -2.42 -20.00
C ASP A 522 33.85 -1.83 -19.07
N GLY A 523 33.56 -1.75 -17.76
CA GLY A 523 34.41 -1.09 -16.77
C GLY A 523 34.21 0.43 -16.67
N SER A 524 33.36 1.04 -17.51
CA SER A 524 32.92 2.42 -17.34
C SER A 524 31.76 2.49 -16.33
N LYS A 525 31.60 3.66 -15.67
CA LYS A 525 30.55 3.88 -14.67
C LYS A 525 29.13 3.62 -15.22
N ASN A 526 28.92 3.83 -16.54
CA ASN A 526 27.60 3.73 -17.15
C ASN A 526 27.42 2.51 -18.07
N GLY A 527 28.49 1.86 -18.51
CA GLY A 527 28.44 0.81 -19.52
C GLY A 527 28.16 1.33 -20.93
N GLN A 528 28.39 0.50 -21.94
CA GLN A 528 28.00 0.79 -23.32
C GLN A 528 26.56 0.33 -23.57
N LYS A 529 25.72 1.20 -24.16
CA LYS A 529 24.34 0.86 -24.54
C LYS A 529 24.37 -0.17 -25.67
N MET A 530 23.71 -1.30 -25.46
CA MET A 530 23.67 -2.44 -26.38
C MET A 530 22.35 -2.53 -27.16
N ALA A 531 21.22 -2.23 -26.52
CA ALA A 531 19.91 -2.32 -27.14
C ALA A 531 18.87 -1.46 -26.44
N GLU A 532 17.78 -1.23 -27.16
CA GLU A 532 16.54 -0.62 -26.69
C GLU A 532 15.38 -1.48 -27.17
N TYR A 533 14.44 -1.80 -26.29
CA TYR A 533 13.19 -2.49 -26.65
C TYR A 533 12.07 -2.07 -25.71
N LEU A 534 10.85 -2.36 -26.14
CA LEU A 534 9.62 -1.89 -25.50
C LEU A 534 8.79 -3.09 -25.09
N GLU A 535 8.29 -3.11 -23.86
CA GLU A 535 7.48 -4.20 -23.33
C GLU A 535 6.21 -3.69 -22.66
N ILE A 536 5.19 -4.54 -22.62
CA ILE A 536 4.05 -4.40 -21.72
C ILE A 536 3.96 -5.64 -20.84
N GLU A 537 3.79 -5.43 -19.54
CA GLU A 537 3.68 -6.47 -18.52
C GLU A 537 2.32 -6.38 -17.80
N PHE A 538 1.65 -7.51 -17.63
CA PHE A 538 0.44 -7.66 -16.80
C PHE A 538 0.77 -8.50 -15.57
N GLU A 539 0.97 -7.88 -14.42
CA GLU A 539 1.37 -8.57 -13.20
C GLU A 539 0.17 -8.77 -12.26
N ASN A 540 -0.05 -10.02 -11.82
CA ASN A 540 -1.00 -10.36 -10.78
C ASN A 540 -0.43 -9.96 -9.42
N LYS A 541 -0.79 -8.78 -8.92
CA LYS A 541 -0.43 -8.38 -7.56
C LYS A 541 -1.24 -9.19 -6.57
N ILE A 542 -2.56 -9.06 -6.64
CA ILE A 542 -3.52 -9.68 -5.72
C ILE A 542 -4.85 -9.90 -6.44
N CYS A 543 -4.93 -10.96 -7.23
CA CYS A 543 -6.14 -11.35 -7.95
C CYS A 543 -6.32 -12.87 -7.94
N ALA A 544 -7.58 -13.31 -7.82
CA ALA A 544 -7.97 -14.69 -8.04
C ALA A 544 -7.51 -15.16 -9.42
N ARG A 545 -6.94 -16.36 -9.52
CA ARG A 545 -6.23 -16.79 -10.74
C ARG A 545 -7.14 -16.85 -11.95
N ASN A 546 -8.34 -17.39 -11.80
CA ASN A 546 -9.37 -17.44 -12.84
C ASN A 546 -9.76 -16.05 -13.35
N ILE A 547 -9.89 -15.08 -12.44
CA ILE A 547 -10.20 -13.68 -12.78
C ILE A 547 -9.00 -13.05 -13.51
N TYR A 548 -7.79 -13.20 -12.98
CA TYR A 548 -6.57 -12.73 -13.62
C TYR A 548 -6.39 -13.30 -15.03
N GLU A 549 -6.60 -14.60 -15.22
CA GLU A 549 -6.50 -15.27 -16.52
C GLU A 549 -7.51 -14.70 -17.51
N LYS A 550 -8.78 -14.54 -17.12
CA LYS A 550 -9.84 -13.95 -17.94
C LYS A 550 -9.52 -12.51 -18.35
N ILE A 551 -9.10 -11.67 -17.40
CA ILE A 551 -8.73 -10.27 -17.69
C ILE A 551 -7.55 -10.23 -18.66
N CYS A 552 -6.52 -11.03 -18.39
CA CYS A 552 -5.36 -11.07 -19.26
C CYS A 552 -5.70 -11.60 -20.66
N GLU A 553 -6.63 -12.55 -20.82
CA GLU A 553 -7.08 -13.02 -22.13
C GLU A 553 -7.73 -11.88 -22.92
N THR A 554 -8.71 -11.19 -22.33
CA THR A 554 -9.37 -10.02 -22.94
C THR A 554 -8.34 -8.95 -23.35
N LEU A 555 -7.39 -8.65 -22.48
CA LEU A 555 -6.32 -7.69 -22.77
C LEU A 555 -5.38 -8.18 -23.87
N SER A 556 -4.98 -9.45 -23.84
CA SER A 556 -4.04 -10.02 -24.81
C SER A 556 -4.63 -10.06 -26.22
N GLU A 557 -5.88 -10.48 -26.36
CA GLU A 557 -6.59 -10.49 -27.64
C GLU A 557 -6.66 -9.08 -28.22
N PHE A 558 -7.04 -8.10 -27.40
CA PHE A 558 -7.08 -6.71 -27.80
C PHE A 558 -5.70 -6.19 -28.25
N LEU A 559 -4.65 -6.45 -27.47
CA LEU A 559 -3.29 -6.05 -27.82
C LEU A 559 -2.86 -6.64 -29.16
N MET A 560 -3.03 -7.94 -29.35
CA MET A 560 -2.58 -8.64 -30.57
C MET A 560 -3.37 -8.22 -31.82
N LEU A 561 -4.65 -7.84 -31.67
CA LEU A 561 -5.48 -7.40 -32.79
C LEU A 561 -5.20 -5.95 -33.22
N LYS A 562 -4.98 -5.05 -32.25
CA LYS A 562 -4.88 -3.60 -32.52
C LYS A 562 -3.45 -3.08 -32.57
N TYR A 563 -2.51 -3.78 -31.92
CA TYR A 563 -1.12 -3.36 -31.81
C TYR A 563 -0.18 -4.48 -32.31
N GLN A 564 0.95 -4.09 -32.89
CA GLN A 564 1.96 -5.05 -33.35
C GLN A 564 2.77 -5.56 -32.14
N VAL A 565 2.16 -6.40 -31.32
CA VAL A 565 2.81 -6.99 -30.14
C VAL A 565 3.09 -8.48 -30.34
N ARG A 566 4.16 -8.96 -29.69
CA ARG A 566 4.53 -10.38 -29.64
C ARG A 566 4.54 -10.85 -28.20
N LYS A 567 3.82 -11.94 -27.90
CA LYS A 567 3.88 -12.57 -26.57
C LYS A 567 5.28 -13.10 -26.29
N LEU A 568 5.79 -12.83 -25.10
CA LEU A 568 7.10 -13.30 -24.63
C LEU A 568 6.94 -14.52 -23.70
N ASP A 569 7.89 -15.45 -23.77
CA ASP A 569 8.00 -16.53 -22.79
C ASP A 569 8.84 -16.06 -21.59
N ASN A 570 8.19 -15.91 -20.43
CA ASN A 570 8.82 -15.49 -19.17
C ASN A 570 10.06 -16.33 -18.79
N LYS A 571 10.10 -17.63 -19.12
CA LYS A 571 11.23 -18.50 -18.77
C LYS A 571 12.47 -18.24 -19.63
N THR A 572 12.24 -17.87 -20.89
CA THR A 572 13.29 -17.85 -21.90
C THR A 572 13.65 -16.45 -22.39
N GLU A 573 12.79 -15.46 -22.20
CA GLU A 573 12.89 -14.12 -22.80
C GLU A 573 12.87 -12.98 -21.77
N SER A 574 13.34 -13.21 -20.54
CA SER A 574 13.50 -12.15 -19.53
C SER A 574 14.44 -11.03 -19.99
N LYS A 575 14.25 -9.81 -19.49
CA LYS A 575 15.12 -8.63 -19.73
C LYS A 575 16.62 -8.94 -19.58
N TYR A 576 16.99 -9.64 -18.52
CA TYR A 576 18.38 -10.09 -18.29
C TYR A 576 18.89 -10.98 -19.41
N ARG A 577 18.13 -12.01 -19.82
CA ARG A 577 18.56 -12.97 -20.85
C ARG A 577 18.76 -12.28 -22.19
N LYS A 578 17.82 -11.42 -22.59
CA LYS A 578 17.96 -10.58 -23.80
C LYS A 578 19.26 -9.76 -23.72
N CYS A 579 19.52 -9.10 -22.60
CA CYS A 579 20.74 -8.33 -22.38
C CYS A 579 22.02 -9.19 -22.50
N ILE A 580 22.07 -10.35 -21.84
CA ILE A 580 23.23 -11.25 -21.88
C ILE A 580 23.47 -11.82 -23.29
N GLU A 581 22.42 -12.17 -24.03
CA GLU A 581 22.55 -12.65 -25.41
C GLU A 581 23.13 -11.58 -26.33
N LEU A 582 22.68 -10.33 -26.19
CA LEU A 582 23.22 -9.20 -26.92
C LEU A 582 24.71 -8.96 -26.61
N ILE A 583 25.10 -9.05 -25.33
CA ILE A 583 26.50 -8.94 -24.91
C ILE A 583 27.35 -10.02 -25.56
N LYS A 584 26.90 -11.28 -25.54
CA LYS A 584 27.62 -12.39 -26.16
C LYS A 584 27.77 -12.21 -27.66
N ASN A 585 26.72 -11.75 -28.34
CA ASN A 585 26.75 -11.55 -29.79
C ASN A 585 27.70 -10.42 -30.17
N ALA A 586 27.73 -9.32 -29.41
CA ALA A 586 28.68 -8.24 -29.62
C ALA A 586 30.13 -8.68 -29.37
N GLN A 587 30.39 -9.46 -28.31
CA GLN A 587 31.72 -10.02 -28.04
C GLN A 587 32.20 -10.95 -29.17
N LYS A 588 31.30 -11.79 -29.72
CA LYS A 588 31.59 -12.64 -30.88
C LYS A 588 31.84 -11.87 -32.17
N ALA A 589 31.25 -10.69 -32.34
CA ALA A 589 31.46 -9.86 -33.52
C ALA A 589 32.80 -9.08 -33.48
N ILE A 590 33.38 -8.93 -32.29
CA ILE A 590 34.68 -8.29 -32.05
C ILE A 590 35.84 -9.31 -32.19
N GLN A 591 35.57 -10.58 -31.90
CA GLN A 591 36.49 -11.71 -32.11
C GLN A 591 36.48 -12.15 -33.57
#